data_AF-A0A1G9I040-F1
#
_entry.id   AF-A0A1G9I040-F1
#
_cell.length_a   1.000
_cell.length_b   1.000
_cell.length_c   1.000
_cell.angle_alpha   90.00
_cell.angle_beta   90.00
_cell.angle_gamma   90.00
#
_symmetry.space_group_name_H-M   'P 1'
#
loop_
_entity.id
_entity.type
_entity.pdbx_description
1 polymer ?
#
loop_
_entity_poly.entity_id
_entity_poly.type
_entity_poly.pdbx_seq_one_letter_code
_entity_poly.pdbx_strand_id
1 'polypeptide(L)'
;MDVRDDEPVVGVTTNTPEEVFEAVTGGLGVVLVSEGNAALYHRPGVTYRPVAGLPPAELAIAWREGDVRPQVTVFVDALRQVATKV
;
A
#
# COMPACT_ATOMS: atom_id res chain seq x y z
N MET A 1 10.26 19.09 -14.49
CA MET A 1 9.10 18.27 -14.11
C MET A 1 7.89 19.12 -14.42
N ASP A 2 6.96 18.63 -15.23
CA ASP A 2 5.76 19.37 -15.63
C ASP A 2 4.78 19.37 -14.45
N VAL A 3 4.97 20.32 -13.53
CA VAL A 3 4.07 20.53 -12.39
C VAL A 3 2.86 21.24 -12.94
N ARG A 4 1.71 20.60 -12.80
CA ARG A 4 0.44 21.19 -13.16
C ARG A 4 -0.23 21.74 -11.91
N ASP A 5 -0.82 22.92 -12.04
CA ASP A 5 -1.56 23.59 -10.96
C ASP A 5 -3.04 23.17 -10.93
N ASP A 6 -3.48 22.28 -11.83
CA ASP A 6 -4.83 21.70 -11.77
C ASP A 6 -4.96 20.64 -10.67
N GLU A 7 -6.17 20.53 -10.12
CA GLU A 7 -6.50 19.51 -9.13
C GLU A 7 -6.46 18.12 -9.77
N PRO A 8 -5.81 17.13 -9.12
CA PRO A 8 -5.75 15.78 -9.66
C PRO A 8 -7.16 15.20 -9.81
N VAL A 9 -7.44 14.66 -11.00
CA VAL A 9 -8.70 13.97 -11.30
C VAL A 9 -8.53 12.45 -11.18
N VAL A 10 -9.60 11.76 -10.77
CA VAL A 10 -9.62 10.29 -10.74
C VAL A 10 -9.68 9.77 -12.18
N GLY A 11 -8.63 9.07 -12.62
CA GLY A 11 -8.57 8.47 -13.96
C GLY A 11 -9.42 7.20 -14.09
N VAL A 12 -9.39 6.33 -13.08
CA VAL A 12 -10.13 5.06 -13.05
C VAL A 12 -10.30 4.57 -11.60
N THR A 13 -11.39 3.84 -11.35
CA THR A 13 -11.61 3.10 -10.10
C THR A 13 -11.57 1.60 -10.39
N THR A 14 -10.81 0.86 -9.59
CA THR A 14 -10.60 -0.58 -9.75
C THR A 14 -10.91 -1.31 -8.44
N ASN A 15 -11.07 -2.63 -8.51
CA ASN A 15 -11.37 -3.46 -7.35
C ASN A 15 -10.22 -4.36 -6.92
N THR A 16 -9.17 -4.48 -7.74
CA THR A 16 -8.00 -5.33 -7.46
C THR A 16 -6.69 -4.60 -7.73
N PRO A 17 -5.59 -4.98 -7.05
CA PRO A 17 -4.25 -4.49 -7.38
C PRO A 17 -3.85 -4.79 -8.83
N GLU A 18 -4.22 -5.93 -9.38
CA GLU A 18 -3.96 -6.33 -10.77
C GLU A 18 -4.53 -5.30 -11.75
N GLU A 19 -5.81 -4.94 -11.60
CA GLU A 19 -6.48 -3.93 -12.42
C GLU A 19 -5.80 -2.55 -12.30
N VAL A 20 -5.35 -2.16 -11.10
CA VAL A 20 -4.58 -0.91 -10.91
C VAL A 20 -3.35 -0.89 -11.79
N PHE A 21 -2.55 -1.96 -11.74
CA PHE A 21 -1.29 -2.01 -12.50
C PHE A 21 -1.53 -2.11 -14.00
N GLU A 22 -2.57 -2.82 -14.44
CA GLU A 22 -2.99 -2.83 -15.84
C GLU A 22 -3.33 -1.41 -16.31
N ALA A 23 -4.10 -0.64 -15.53
CA ALA A 23 -4.43 0.75 -15.85
C ALA A 23 -3.20 1.65 -15.94
N VAL A 24 -2.23 1.50 -15.03
CA VAL A 24 -0.97 2.26 -15.08
C VAL A 24 -0.16 1.91 -16.31
N THR A 25 0.02 0.61 -16.62
CA THR A 25 0.75 0.18 -17.82
C THR A 25 0.04 0.57 -19.12
N GLY A 26 -1.29 0.69 -19.09
CA GLY A 26 -2.12 1.22 -20.17
C GLY A 26 -2.09 2.75 -20.31
N GLY A 27 -1.37 3.46 -19.43
CA GLY A 27 -1.22 4.91 -19.49
C GLY A 27 -2.43 5.71 -19.00
N LEU A 28 -3.36 5.08 -18.26
CA LEU A 28 -4.56 5.75 -17.76
C LEU A 28 -4.28 6.68 -16.56
N GLY A 29 -3.11 6.56 -15.93
CA GLY A 29 -2.70 7.43 -14.83
C GLY A 29 -1.52 6.91 -14.01
N VAL A 30 -1.38 7.45 -12.81
CA VAL A 30 -0.42 7.01 -11.79
C VAL A 30 -1.16 6.63 -10.52
N VAL A 31 -0.52 5.85 -9.66
CA VAL A 31 -1.09 5.41 -8.38
C VAL A 31 -0.07 5.56 -7.26
N LEU A 32 -0.54 5.94 -6.07
CA LEU A 32 0.25 5.88 -4.85
C LEU A 32 0.17 4.46 -4.28
N VAL A 33 1.33 3.87 -3.98
CA VAL A 33 1.44 2.59 -3.30
C VAL A 33 2.30 2.75 -2.05
N SER A 34 2.11 1.87 -1.06
CA SER A 34 3.06 1.79 0.06
C SER A 34 4.44 1.36 -0.43
N GLU A 35 5.49 1.81 0.25
CA GLU A 35 6.87 1.50 -0.14
C GLU A 35 7.15 -0.01 -0.18
N GLY A 36 6.64 -0.76 0.81
CA GLY A 36 6.75 -2.23 0.82
C GLY A 36 6.07 -2.89 -0.39
N ASN A 37 4.98 -2.31 -0.90
CA ASN A 37 4.30 -2.82 -2.08
C ASN A 37 5.10 -2.55 -3.37
N ALA A 38 5.88 -1.46 -3.43
CA ALA A 38 6.73 -1.18 -4.60
C ALA A 38 7.76 -2.29 -4.84
N ALA A 39 8.31 -2.87 -3.76
CA ALA A 39 9.22 -4.01 -3.84
C ALA A 39 8.49 -5.31 -4.25
N LEU A 40 7.31 -5.56 -3.69
CA LEU A 40 6.53 -6.79 -3.93
C LEU A 40 5.93 -6.84 -5.35
N TYR A 41 5.48 -5.69 -5.88
CA TYR A 41 4.80 -5.59 -7.17
C TYR A 41 5.72 -5.09 -8.29
N HIS A 42 7.00 -5.41 -8.25
CA HIS A 42 7.91 -5.05 -9.33
C HIS A 42 7.50 -5.74 -10.64
N ARG A 43 7.05 -4.97 -11.64
CA ARG A 43 6.55 -5.47 -12.92
C ARG A 43 7.20 -4.71 -14.09
N PRO A 44 7.48 -5.38 -15.22
CA PRO A 44 7.96 -4.70 -16.43
C PRO A 44 7.00 -3.60 -16.86
N GLY A 45 7.54 -2.47 -17.34
CA GLY A 45 6.73 -1.34 -17.81
C GLY A 45 6.22 -0.40 -16.72
N VAL A 46 6.50 -0.68 -15.44
CA VAL A 46 6.17 0.21 -14.31
C VAL A 46 7.45 0.80 -13.73
N THR A 47 7.45 2.10 -13.45
CA THR A 47 8.52 2.78 -12.71
C THR A 47 7.99 3.28 -11.38
N TYR A 48 8.64 2.89 -10.30
CA TYR A 48 8.34 3.38 -8.95
C TYR A 48 9.20 4.60 -8.63
N ARG A 49 8.57 5.63 -8.03
CA ARG A 49 9.24 6.85 -7.60
C ARG A 49 8.89 7.13 -6.15
N PRO A 50 9.89 7.33 -5.25
CA PRO A 50 9.62 7.75 -3.88
C PRO A 50 8.85 9.06 -3.84
N VAL A 51 7.83 9.14 -3.00
CA VAL A 51 7.06 10.37 -2.76
C VAL A 51 7.46 10.93 -1.41
N ALA A 52 8.05 12.12 -1.40
CA ALA A 52 8.43 12.83 -0.18
C ALA A 52 7.31 13.75 0.30
N GLY A 53 7.30 14.07 1.60
CA GLY A 53 6.37 15.05 2.17
C GLY A 53 4.98 14.49 2.52
N LEU A 54 4.75 13.19 2.34
CA LEU A 54 3.57 12.50 2.84
C LEU A 54 3.88 11.82 4.19
N PRO A 55 2.89 11.71 5.10
CA PRO A 55 3.04 10.88 6.28
C PRO A 55 3.22 9.40 5.88
N PRO A 56 3.94 8.60 6.69
CA PRO A 56 4.07 7.17 6.44
C PRO A 56 2.70 6.46 6.41
N ALA A 57 2.62 5.39 5.63
CA ALA A 57 1.47 4.50 5.70
C ALA A 57 1.51 3.69 7.01
N GLU A 58 0.40 3.64 7.73
CA GLU A 58 0.29 2.87 8.97
C GLU A 58 -0.32 1.50 8.70
N LEU A 59 0.32 0.45 9.21
CA LEU A 59 -0.21 -0.91 9.20
C LEU A 59 -0.69 -1.28 10.61
N ALA A 60 -1.96 -1.66 10.72
CA ALA A 60 -2.55 -2.14 11.95
C ALA A 60 -2.92 -3.61 11.84
N ILE A 61 -2.79 -4.34 12.96
CA ILE A 61 -3.31 -5.69 13.12
C ILE A 61 -4.59 -5.58 13.94
N ALA A 62 -5.68 -6.12 13.42
CA ALA A 62 -6.99 -6.12 14.07
C ALA A 62 -7.51 -7.55 14.26
N TRP A 63 -8.16 -7.78 15.39
CA TRP A 63 -8.88 -9.01 15.70
C TRP A 63 -10.14 -8.67 16.50
N ARG A 64 -11.05 -9.62 16.64
CA ARG A 64 -12.29 -9.41 17.38
C ARG A 64 -12.00 -9.17 18.86
N GLU A 65 -12.66 -8.17 19.44
CA GLU A 65 -12.60 -7.93 20.87
C GLU A 65 -13.05 -9.18 21.66
N GLY A 66 -12.31 -9.51 22.73
CA GLY A 66 -12.58 -10.70 23.56
C GLY A 66 -12.18 -12.04 22.93
N ASP A 67 -11.56 -12.06 21.75
CA ASP A 67 -11.05 -13.30 21.15
C ASP A 67 -9.80 -13.79 21.88
N VAL A 68 -9.97 -14.85 22.66
CA VAL A 68 -8.93 -15.48 23.49
C VAL A 68 -8.47 -16.83 22.95
N ARG A 69 -8.82 -17.16 21.69
CA ARG A 69 -8.38 -18.41 21.06
C ARG A 69 -6.84 -18.46 21.06
N PRO A 70 -6.20 -19.56 21.49
CA PRO A 70 -4.75 -19.64 21.63
C PRO A 70 -3.98 -19.23 20.36
N GLN A 71 -4.54 -19.52 19.18
CA GLN A 71 -3.93 -19.17 17.89
C GLN A 71 -3.87 -17.65 17.68
N VAL A 72 -4.91 -16.92 18.08
CA VAL A 72 -4.96 -15.44 17.98
C VAL A 72 -3.98 -14.84 18.97
N THR A 73 -3.99 -15.30 20.23
CA THR A 73 -3.07 -14.81 21.26
C THR A 73 -1.61 -15.01 20.86
N VAL A 74 -1.24 -16.23 20.42
CA VAL A 74 0.12 -16.55 19.98
C VAL A 74 0.53 -15.69 18.79
N PHE A 75 -0.37 -15.48 17.82
CA PHE A 75 -0.09 -14.63 16.65
C PHE A 75 0.15 -13.17 17.05
N VAL A 76 -0.71 -12.60 17.89
CA VAL A 76 -0.57 -11.21 18.37
C VAL A 76 0.71 -11.05 19.21
N ASP A 77 1.02 -12.01 20.07
CA ASP A 77 2.23 -11.97 20.89
C ASP A 77 3.50 -12.08 20.05
N ALA A 78 3.50 -12.92 18.99
CA ALA A 78 4.59 -12.97 18.03
C ALA A 78 4.78 -11.63 17.30
N LEU A 79 3.69 -10.99 16.87
CA LEU A 79 3.76 -9.69 16.18
C LEU A 79 4.31 -8.60 17.09
N ARG A 80 3.94 -8.58 18.38
CA ARG A 80 4.49 -7.62 19.36
C ARG A 80 6.01 -7.75 19.54
N GLN A 81 6.58 -8.93 19.33
CA GLN A 81 8.03 -9.16 19.42
C GLN A 81 8.77 -8.69 18.16
N VAL A 82 8.13 -8.76 17.01
CA VAL A 82 8.73 -8.40 15.70
C VAL A 82 8.43 -6.96 15.31
N ALA A 83 7.44 -6.32 15.94
CA ALA A 83 7.12 -4.91 15.80
C ALA A 83 8.29 -4.06 16.32
N THR A 84 9.34 -3.99 15.50
CA THR A 84 10.38 -2.97 15.59
C THR A 84 9.66 -1.66 15.36
N LYS A 85 9.86 -0.72 16.28
CA LYS A 85 9.39 0.65 16.16
C LYS A 85 9.88 1.20 14.80
N VAL A 86 8.97 1.29 13.83
CA VAL A 86 9.20 2.00 12.56
C VAL A 86 9.16 3.49 12.86
#